data_AF-A0A7Z7QZM5-F1
#
_entry.id   AF-A0A7Z7QZM5-F1
#
_cell.length_a   1.000
_cell.length_b   1.000
_cell.length_c   1.000
_cell.angle_alpha   90.00
_cell.angle_beta   90.00
_cell.angle_gamma   90.00
#
_symmetry.space_group_name_H-M   'P 1'
#
loop_
_entity.id
_entity.type
_entity.pdbx_description
1 polymer ?
#
loop_
_entity_poly.entity_id
_entity_poly.type
_entity_poly.pdbx_seq_one_letter_code
_entity_poly.pdbx_strand_id
1 'polypeptide(L)'
;MYFKHNLNNYKNMKVTDFHKTPMGGYFIIGYINDDKKYKFQASIDPGSDNQYQKDIGYHEDKLGKLFKEKDPKYKLSVDEIIEKEHLDKNEYEAESPLFFFSGRLE
;
A
#
# COMPACT_ATOMS: atom_id res chain seq x y z
N MET A 1 -2.10 -5.31 3.85
CA MET A 1 -2.64 -6.46 3.09
C MET A 1 -1.63 -7.08 2.12
N TYR A 2 -1.08 -6.31 1.17
CA TYR A 2 -0.15 -6.80 0.14
C TYR A 2 1.05 -7.60 0.67
N PHE A 3 1.86 -7.02 1.57
CA PHE A 3 3.06 -7.70 2.10
C PHE A 3 2.73 -8.97 2.91
N LYS A 4 1.60 -9.00 3.61
CA LYS A 4 1.15 -10.17 4.38
C LYS A 4 0.96 -11.40 3.48
N HIS A 5 0.43 -11.19 2.27
CA HIS A 5 0.15 -12.29 1.34
C HIS A 5 1.35 -12.65 0.47
N ASN A 6 2.17 -11.66 0.09
CA ASN A 6 3.26 -11.85 -0.86
C ASN A 6 4.63 -12.15 -0.24
N LEU A 7 4.84 -11.96 1.06
CA LEU A 7 6.11 -12.27 1.74
C LEU A 7 6.03 -13.57 2.56
N ASN A 8 7.11 -14.35 2.61
CA ASN A 8 7.17 -15.60 3.37
C ASN A 8 7.13 -15.38 4.90
N ASN A 9 7.83 -14.35 5.39
CA ASN A 9 8.08 -14.13 6.82
C ASN A 9 7.54 -12.79 7.32
N TYR A 10 6.38 -12.36 6.82
CA TYR A 10 5.77 -11.10 7.28
C TYR A 10 5.29 -11.19 8.73
N LYS A 11 5.63 -10.18 9.54
CA LYS A 11 5.20 -10.03 10.94
C LYS A 11 4.43 -8.74 11.13
N ASN A 12 5.05 -7.61 10.76
CA ASN A 12 4.49 -6.28 10.93
C ASN A 12 5.03 -5.32 9.87
N MET A 13 4.39 -4.15 9.81
CA MET A 13 4.80 -3.01 9.01
C MET A 13 4.79 -1.78 9.90
N LYS A 14 5.80 -0.93 9.75
CA LYS A 14 5.87 0.36 10.43
C LYS A 14 6.05 1.48 9.42
N VAL A 15 5.08 2.39 9.38
CA VAL A 15 5.17 3.63 8.62
C VAL A 15 6.02 4.61 9.42
N THR A 16 7.04 5.18 8.78
CA THR A 16 7.93 6.17 9.38
C THR A 16 7.66 7.58 8.88
N ASP A 17 7.11 7.70 7.69
CA ASP A 17 6.79 8.99 7.09
C ASP A 17 5.57 8.84 6.18
N PHE A 18 4.69 9.83 6.27
CA PHE A 18 3.49 9.95 5.46
C PHE A 18 3.26 11.42 5.16
N HIS A 19 3.37 11.80 3.89
CA HIS A 19 3.24 13.19 3.48
C HIS A 19 2.54 13.33 2.13
N LYS A 20 1.92 14.48 1.94
CA LYS A 20 1.31 14.89 0.68
C LYS A 20 2.34 15.64 -0.16
N THR A 21 2.42 15.30 -1.43
CA THR A 21 3.27 15.99 -2.42
C THR A 21 2.62 17.29 -2.88
N PRO A 22 3.42 18.25 -3.39
CA PRO A 22 2.87 19.47 -3.99
C PRO A 22 1.87 19.22 -5.13
N MET A 23 2.00 18.10 -5.85
CA MET A 23 1.10 17.69 -6.92
C MET A 23 -0.16 16.96 -6.44
N GLY A 24 -0.37 16.84 -5.12
CA GLY A 24 -1.59 16.28 -4.54
C GLY A 24 -1.56 14.78 -4.25
N GLY A 25 -0.58 14.03 -4.76
CA GLY A 25 -0.36 12.63 -4.41
C GLY A 25 0.18 12.45 -2.99
N TYR A 26 0.05 11.26 -2.40
CA TYR A 26 0.61 10.93 -1.08
C TYR A 26 1.80 9.97 -1.24
N PHE A 27 2.79 10.11 -0.36
CA PHE A 27 3.91 9.18 -0.24
C PHE A 27 3.91 8.55 1.15
N ILE A 28 4.14 7.24 1.17
CA ILE A 28 4.29 6.43 2.36
C ILE A 28 5.70 5.85 2.34
N ILE A 29 6.43 6.01 3.44
CA ILE A 29 7.73 5.37 3.64
C ILE A 29 7.65 4.57 4.93
N GLY A 30 8.16 3.34 4.89
CA GLY A 30 8.18 2.49 6.06
C GLY A 30 9.16 1.34 5.94
N TYR A 31 9.11 0.44 6.91
CA TYR A 31 9.84 -0.82 6.89
C TYR A 31 8.99 -1.97 7.41
N ILE A 32 9.42 -3.18 7.09
CA ILE A 32 8.74 -4.44 7.43
C ILE A 32 9.55 -5.18 8.50
N ASN A 33 8.86 -5.92 9.37
CA ASN A 33 9.44 -6.81 10.39
C ASN A 33 10.42 -6.12 11.35
N ASP A 34 10.14 -4.85 11.68
CA ASP A 34 11.02 -4.02 12.52
C ASP A 34 12.48 -3.86 12.04
N ASP A 35 12.78 -4.23 10.78
CA ASP A 35 14.12 -4.13 10.21
C ASP A 35 14.18 -3.04 9.13
N LYS A 36 14.97 -1.99 9.41
CA LYS A 36 15.18 -0.85 8.50
C LYS A 36 15.80 -1.24 7.15
N LYS A 37 16.41 -2.43 7.03
CA LYS A 37 16.90 -2.97 5.75
C LYS A 37 15.74 -3.31 4.81
N TYR A 38 14.57 -3.64 5.35
CA TYR A 38 13.36 -3.97 4.61
C TYR A 38 12.50 -2.73 4.39
N LYS A 39 13.14 -1.63 3.96
CA LYS A 39 12.47 -0.38 3.65
C LYS A 39 11.64 -0.52 2.37
N PHE A 40 10.46 0.07 2.39
CA PHE A 40 9.61 0.25 1.22
C PHE A 40 9.17 1.71 1.09
N GLN A 41 8.78 2.07 -0.12
CA GLN A 41 8.09 3.31 -0.43
C GLN A 41 6.87 2.99 -1.28
N ALA A 42 5.76 3.69 -1.03
CA ALA A 42 4.56 3.59 -1.85
C ALA A 42 4.06 5.00 -2.14
N SER A 43 3.43 5.17 -3.30
CA SER A 43 2.79 6.42 -3.67
C SER A 43 1.33 6.17 -3.98
N ILE A 44 0.47 7.11 -3.58
CA ILE A 44 -0.96 7.08 -3.83
C ILE A 44 -1.30 8.31 -4.65
N ASP A 45 -2.00 8.11 -5.75
CA ASP A 45 -2.51 9.21 -6.57
C ASP A 45 -4.04 9.24 -6.47
N PRO A 46 -4.61 10.22 -5.76
CA PRO A 46 -6.06 10.30 -5.60
C PRO A 46 -6.77 10.72 -6.89
N GLY A 47 -6.03 11.19 -7.91
CA GLY A 47 -6.60 11.61 -9.20
C GLY A 47 -6.64 10.51 -10.25
N SER A 48 -6.18 9.29 -9.96
CA SER A 48 -6.24 8.17 -10.89
C SER A 48 -7.17 7.07 -10.39
N ASP A 49 -7.93 6.47 -11.31
CA ASP A 49 -8.75 5.28 -11.04
C ASP A 49 -7.92 4.09 -10.53
N ASN A 50 -6.58 4.19 -10.65
CA ASN A 50 -5.58 3.21 -10.23
C ASN A 50 -4.92 3.60 -8.89
N GLN A 51 -5.69 4.21 -7.98
CA GLN A 51 -5.26 4.71 -6.67
C GLN A 51 -4.47 3.69 -5.81
N TYR A 52 -4.64 2.38 -6.03
CA TYR A 52 -3.93 1.30 -5.31
C TYR A 52 -2.90 0.54 -6.16
N GLN A 53 -2.79 0.84 -7.46
CA GLN A 53 -1.87 0.17 -8.39
C GLN A 53 -0.54 0.91 -8.56
N LYS A 54 -0.33 2.04 -7.87
CA LYS A 54 0.95 2.77 -7.97
C LYS A 54 2.09 2.05 -7.25
N ASP A 55 3.25 2.11 -7.90
CA ASP A 55 4.45 1.34 -7.64
C ASP A 55 4.86 1.33 -6.16
N ILE A 56 4.92 0.12 -5.58
CA ILE A 56 5.62 -0.10 -4.31
C ILE A 56 7.10 -0.29 -4.65
N GLY A 57 7.91 0.72 -4.33
CA GLY A 57 9.35 0.67 -4.49
C GLY A 57 10.04 -0.01 -3.29
N TYR A 58 11.01 -0.85 -3.57
CA TYR A 58 11.87 -1.47 -2.56
C TYR A 58 13.20 -1.93 -3.14
N HIS A 59 14.14 -2.22 -2.26
CA HIS A 59 15.42 -2.80 -2.66
C HIS A 59 15.28 -4.31 -2.92
N GLU A 60 15.48 -4.73 -4.18
CA GLU A 60 15.40 -6.13 -4.62
C GLU A 60 16.38 -7.05 -3.87
N ASP A 61 17.59 -6.55 -3.57
CA ASP A 61 18.63 -7.28 -2.86
C ASP A 61 18.33 -7.47 -1.36
N LYS A 62 17.31 -6.77 -0.83
CA LYS A 62 16.89 -6.81 0.57
C LYS A 62 15.46 -7.31 0.70
N LEU A 63 14.48 -6.40 0.68
CA LEU A 63 13.06 -6.75 0.82
C LEU A 63 12.57 -7.64 -0.32
N GLY A 64 13.07 -7.44 -1.55
CA GLY A 64 12.72 -8.27 -2.71
C GLY A 64 12.97 -9.77 -2.50
N LYS A 65 14.03 -10.13 -1.77
CA LYS A 65 14.35 -11.52 -1.44
C LYS A 65 13.35 -12.19 -0.49
N LEU A 66 12.51 -11.42 0.20
CA LEU A 66 11.50 -11.94 1.14
C LEU A 66 10.20 -12.35 0.43
N PHE A 67 10.02 -11.95 -0.83
CA PHE A 67 8.84 -12.32 -1.60
C PHE A 67 8.81 -13.82 -1.86
N LYS A 68 7.61 -14.39 -1.81
CA LYS A 68 7.32 -15.77 -2.17
C LYS A 68 7.72 -16.02 -3.62
N GLU A 69 7.24 -15.13 -4.49
CA GLU A 69 7.47 -15.17 -5.93
C GLU A 69 8.38 -14.01 -6.36
N LYS A 70 9.40 -14.32 -7.17
CA LYS A 70 10.34 -13.31 -7.68
C LYS A 70 9.80 -12.58 -8.90
N ASP A 71 9.13 -13.30 -9.79
CA ASP A 71 8.50 -12.72 -10.97
C ASP A 71 7.26 -11.92 -10.53
N PRO A 72 7.17 -10.62 -10.87
CA PRO A 72 6.02 -9.80 -10.50
C PRO A 72 4.69 -10.35 -11.02
N LYS A 73 4.68 -11.12 -12.11
CA LYS A 73 3.45 -11.75 -12.65
C LYS A 73 2.77 -12.71 -11.68
N TYR A 74 3.52 -13.32 -10.77
CA TYR A 74 2.98 -14.27 -9.79
C TYR A 74 2.77 -13.64 -8.40
N LYS A 75 3.09 -12.35 -8.24
CA LYS A 75 2.76 -11.61 -7.01
C LYS A 75 1.28 -11.24 -7.07
N LEU A 76 0.53 -11.59 -6.03
CA LEU A 76 -0.88 -11.25 -5.94
C LEU A 76 -1.05 -9.75 -5.84
N SER A 77 -1.86 -9.18 -6.73
CA SER A 77 -2.33 -7.80 -6.64
C SER A 77 -3.27 -7.61 -5.45
N VAL A 78 -3.53 -6.35 -5.10
CA VAL A 78 -4.47 -5.99 -4.03
C VAL A 78 -5.88 -6.49 -4.36
N ASP A 79 -6.32 -6.35 -5.61
CA ASP A 79 -7.64 -6.76 -6.07
C ASP A 79 -7.81 -8.29 -6.02
N GLU A 80 -6.81 -9.05 -6.48
CA GLU A 80 -6.82 -10.52 -6.38
C GLU A 80 -6.87 -11.01 -4.94
N ILE A 81 -6.21 -10.30 -4.00
CA ILE A 81 -6.28 -10.64 -2.58
C ILE A 81 -7.68 -10.38 -2.03
N ILE A 82 -8.30 -9.24 -2.37
CA ILE A 82 -9.67 -8.89 -1.94
C ILE A 82 -10.67 -9.93 -2.42
N GLU A 83 -10.59 -10.30 -3.71
CA GLU A 83 -11.46 -11.30 -4.30
C GLU A 83 -11.28 -12.67 -3.62
N LYS A 84 -10.04 -13.10 -3.42
CA LYS A 84 -9.71 -14.41 -2.83
C LYS A 84 -10.11 -14.52 -1.36
N GLU A 85 -9.93 -13.45 -0.58
CA GLU A 85 -10.26 -13.42 0.85
C GLU A 85 -11.73 -13.04 1.10
N HIS A 86 -12.51 -12.74 0.05
CA HIS A 86 -13.90 -12.28 0.14
C HIS A 86 -14.06 -11.10 1.12
N LEU A 87 -13.13 -10.14 1.08
CA LEU A 87 -13.15 -9.00 2.00
C LEU A 87 -14.30 -8.06 1.67
N ASP A 88 -15.05 -7.69 2.71
CA ASP A 88 -16.08 -6.67 2.56
C ASP A 88 -15.41 -5.31 2.35
N LYS A 89 -16.00 -4.49 1.47
CA LYS A 89 -15.48 -3.18 1.10
C LYS A 89 -15.26 -2.26 2.31
N ASN A 90 -16.14 -2.37 3.32
CA ASN A 90 -16.07 -1.58 4.53
C ASN A 90 -14.90 -1.97 5.46
N GLU A 91 -14.28 -3.14 5.26
CA GLU A 91 -13.13 -3.58 6.08
C GLU A 91 -11.80 -2.98 5.63
N TYR A 92 -11.70 -2.55 4.36
CA TYR A 92 -10.44 -2.06 3.78
C TYR A 92 -10.53 -0.66 3.18
N GLU A 93 -11.71 -0.20 2.76
CA GLU A 93 -11.87 1.20 2.37
C GLU A 93 -11.98 2.07 3.61
N ALA A 94 -11.13 3.09 3.67
CA ALA A 94 -11.29 4.13 4.67
C ALA A 94 -12.55 4.92 4.35
N GLU A 95 -13.43 5.09 5.33
CA GLU A 95 -14.53 6.04 5.21
C GLU A 95 -13.95 7.42 4.87
N SER A 96 -14.46 8.03 3.80
CA SER A 96 -14.07 9.38 3.42
C SER A 96 -14.33 10.32 4.61
N PRO A 97 -13.34 11.10 5.07
CA PRO A 97 -13.57 12.07 6.14
C PRO A 97 -14.73 12.99 5.76
N LEU A 98 -15.75 13.09 6.63
CA LEU A 98 -16.96 13.91 6.43
C LEU A 98 -16.66 15.38 6.04
N PHE A 99 -15.45 15.88 6.30
CA PHE A 99 -15.01 17.24 5.99
C PHE A 99 -14.87 17.55 4.48
N PHE A 100 -14.84 16.54 3.59
CA PHE A 100 -14.83 16.78 2.13
C PHE A 100 -16.19 17.24 1.57
N PHE A 101 -17.29 17.09 2.32
CA PHE A 101 -18.63 17.56 1.91
C PHE A 101 -19.00 18.95 2.44
N SER A 102 -18.08 19.67 3.11
CA SER A 102 -18.32 21.06 3.53
C SER A 102 -18.07 22.09 2.41
N GLY A 103 -18.53 21.76 1.19
CA GLY A 103 -18.70 22.75 0.13
C GLY A 103 -20.04 23.47 0.32
N ARG A 104 -19.99 24.64 0.96
CA ARG A 104 -20.98 25.74 0.96
C ARG A 104 -22.46 25.31 0.91
N LEU A 105 -23.11 25.25 2.08
CA LEU A 105 -24.54 25.58 2.17
C LEU A 105 -24.66 27.09 1.89
N GLU A 106 -24.90 27.46 0.63
CA GLU A 106 -25.48 28.75 0.25
C GLU A 106 -26.96 28.53 -0.10
#